data_AF-A0A813V3X5-F1
#
_entry.id   AF-A0A813V3X5-F1
#
_cell.length_a   1.000
_cell.length_b   1.000
_cell.length_c   1.000
_cell.angle_alpha   90.00
_cell.angle_beta   90.00
_cell.angle_gamma   90.00
#
_symmetry.space_group_name_H-M   'P 1'
#
loop_
_entity.id
_entity.type
_entity.pdbx_description
1 polymer ?
#
loop_
_entity_poly.entity_id
_entity_poly.type
_entity_poly.pdbx_seq_one_letter_code
_entity_poly.pdbx_strand_id
1 'polypeptide(L)'
;MKNFIDKEEQKLLWSNICKENWSKELTRDTLHYGQRYDYETRKLVNDAKEIPEWLNDVKKQVEIRANFENSIDQIIINRYKKGQSISPHIDHKVLFGSTIATLSLGAEVNILFQYGSISKSINAPDCSLLVMKGDSRYLWKHSLKLNTVGERVSITFRTINKSV
;
A
#
# COMPACT_ATOMS: atom_id res chain seq x y z
N MET A 1 11.71 6.32 2.66
CA MET A 1 12.95 6.10 1.89
C MET A 1 12.71 6.61 0.48
N LYS A 2 13.47 7.62 0.02
CA LYS A 2 13.37 8.12 -1.37
C LYS A 2 14.21 7.25 -2.30
N ASN A 3 13.87 7.18 -3.58
CA ASN A 3 14.60 6.42 -4.61
C ASN A 3 14.84 4.95 -4.17
N PHE A 4 13.78 4.31 -3.69
CA PHE A 4 13.80 2.94 -3.19
C PHE A 4 14.01 1.91 -4.30
N ILE A 5 13.37 2.14 -5.45
CA ILE A 5 13.60 1.38 -6.69
C ILE A 5 14.12 2.32 -7.78
N ASP A 6 14.77 1.75 -8.79
CA ASP A 6 15.18 2.47 -9.98
C ASP A 6 14.04 2.63 -11.02
N LYS A 7 14.36 3.26 -12.15
CA LYS A 7 13.38 3.54 -13.22
C LYS A 7 13.03 2.33 -14.07
N GLU A 8 13.92 1.36 -14.20
CA GLU A 8 13.63 0.12 -14.94
C GLU A 8 12.72 -0.80 -14.13
N GLU A 9 12.98 -0.93 -12.83
CA GLU A 9 12.09 -1.61 -11.88
C GLU A 9 10.71 -0.96 -11.87
N GLN A 10 10.65 0.38 -11.79
CA GLN A 10 9.39 1.12 -11.85
C GLN A 10 8.63 0.82 -13.15
N LYS A 11 9.31 0.86 -14.30
CA LYS A 11 8.70 0.63 -15.61
C LYS A 11 8.15 -0.78 -15.75
N LEU A 12 8.87 -1.79 -15.24
CA LEU A 12 8.43 -3.17 -15.21
C LEU A 12 7.17 -3.33 -14.34
N LEU A 13 7.19 -2.79 -13.12
CA LEU A 13 6.04 -2.82 -12.22
C LEU A 13 4.83 -2.13 -12.86
N TRP A 14 5.02 -0.92 -13.38
CA TRP A 14 3.95 -0.13 -14.00
C TRP A 14 3.33 -0.85 -15.21
N SER A 15 4.16 -1.43 -16.08
CA SER A 15 3.70 -2.16 -17.27
C SER A 15 2.84 -3.38 -16.91
N ASN A 16 3.22 -4.14 -15.88
CA ASN A 16 2.44 -5.29 -15.43
C ASN A 16 1.13 -4.85 -14.75
N ILE A 17 1.19 -3.83 -13.89
CA ILE A 17 0.03 -3.26 -13.20
C ILE A 17 -1.03 -2.75 -14.19
N CYS A 18 -0.62 -2.13 -15.30
CA CYS A 18 -1.54 -1.64 -16.32
C CYS A 18 -2.31 -2.75 -17.06
N LYS A 19 -1.81 -3.99 -17.06
CA LYS A 19 -2.44 -5.14 -17.73
C LYS A 19 -3.48 -5.84 -16.86
N GLU A 20 -3.57 -5.48 -15.58
CA GLU A 20 -4.47 -6.13 -14.63
C GLU A 20 -5.92 -5.66 -14.74
N ASN A 21 -6.83 -6.54 -14.33
CA ASN A 21 -8.25 -6.25 -14.24
C ASN A 21 -8.57 -5.65 -12.86
N TRP A 22 -8.82 -4.34 -12.84
CA TRP A 22 -9.03 -3.58 -11.62
C TRP A 22 -10.43 -3.77 -11.03
N SER A 23 -10.51 -3.97 -9.72
CA SER A 23 -11.77 -3.82 -8.99
C SER A 23 -12.20 -2.36 -8.98
N LYS A 24 -13.51 -2.15 -9.11
CA LYS A 24 -14.19 -0.84 -9.05
C LYS A 24 -15.12 -0.72 -7.82
N GLU A 25 -14.95 -1.60 -6.84
CA GLU A 25 -15.72 -1.59 -5.58
C GLU A 25 -15.55 -0.26 -4.82
N LEU A 26 -14.39 0.38 -4.99
CA LEU A 26 -14.09 1.68 -4.39
C LEU A 26 -14.02 2.76 -5.47
N THR A 27 -14.04 4.01 -5.03
CA THR A 27 -13.83 5.17 -5.93
C THR A 27 -12.48 5.12 -6.63
N ARG A 28 -11.45 4.59 -5.95
CA ARG A 28 -10.13 4.30 -6.51
C ARG A 28 -10.09 2.87 -7.05
N ASP A 29 -9.25 2.64 -8.03
CA ASP A 29 -9.06 1.29 -8.57
C ASP A 29 -8.19 0.49 -7.61
N THR A 30 -8.58 -0.77 -7.36
CA THR A 30 -7.86 -1.63 -6.41
C THR A 30 -7.63 -3.04 -6.95
N LEU A 31 -6.44 -3.59 -6.66
CA LEU A 31 -6.09 -5.00 -6.84
C LEU A 31 -5.72 -5.60 -5.50
N HIS A 32 -6.08 -6.86 -5.29
CA HIS A 32 -5.72 -7.63 -4.11
C HIS A 32 -4.98 -8.89 -4.54
N TYR A 33 -3.88 -9.19 -3.85
CA TYR A 33 -3.14 -10.43 -3.98
C TYR A 33 -2.93 -11.08 -2.60
N GLY A 34 -2.90 -12.42 -2.58
CA GLY A 34 -2.82 -13.25 -1.38
C GLY A 34 -4.18 -13.47 -0.73
N GLN A 35 -4.72 -12.44 -0.08
CA GLN A 35 -6.11 -12.41 0.40
C GLN A 35 -6.76 -11.07 0.07
N ARG A 36 -8.07 -11.09 -0.21
CA ARG A 36 -8.85 -9.87 -0.41
C ARG A 36 -9.32 -9.37 0.94
N TYR A 37 -9.20 -8.06 1.15
CA TYR A 37 -9.81 -7.40 2.30
C TYR A 37 -11.20 -6.95 1.87
N ASP A 38 -12.21 -7.56 2.48
CA ASP A 38 -13.61 -7.28 2.21
C ASP A 38 -14.03 -6.03 2.98
N TYR A 39 -14.42 -4.97 2.27
CA TYR A 39 -14.64 -3.65 2.88
C TYR A 39 -15.96 -3.58 3.66
N GLU A 40 -16.94 -4.42 3.31
CA GLU A 40 -18.25 -4.49 3.97
C GLU A 40 -18.15 -5.26 5.29
N THR A 41 -17.61 -6.47 5.23
CA THR A 41 -17.50 -7.37 6.38
C THR A 41 -16.27 -7.12 7.25
N ARG A 42 -15.29 -6.37 6.72
CA ARG A 42 -13.98 -6.10 7.34
C ARG A 42 -13.20 -7.36 7.68
N LYS A 43 -13.29 -8.37 6.81
CA LYS A 43 -12.62 -9.67 6.94
C LYS A 43 -11.67 -9.91 5.78
N LEU A 44 -10.77 -10.87 5.96
CA LEU A 44 -9.97 -11.41 4.87
C LEU A 44 -10.69 -12.62 4.28
N VAL A 45 -10.76 -12.66 2.96
CA VAL A 45 -11.38 -13.75 2.20
C VAL A 45 -10.37 -14.31 1.18
N ASN A 46 -10.44 -15.62 0.97
CA ASN A 46 -9.47 -16.40 0.18
C ASN A 46 -9.81 -16.44 -1.33
N ASP A 47 -10.34 -15.35 -1.89
CA ASP A 47 -10.75 -15.27 -3.29
C ASP A 47 -9.88 -14.32 -4.14
N ALA A 48 -8.81 -13.76 -3.54
CA ALA A 48 -7.82 -12.98 -4.26
C ALA A 48 -6.90 -13.88 -5.10
N LYS A 49 -6.32 -13.30 -6.15
CA LYS A 49 -5.24 -13.93 -6.91
C LYS A 49 -4.02 -14.16 -6.01
N GLU A 50 -3.23 -15.17 -6.32
CA GLU A 50 -1.90 -15.33 -5.72
C GLU A 50 -0.98 -14.14 -6.04
N ILE A 51 0.05 -13.91 -5.23
CA ILE A 51 1.04 -12.86 -5.50
C ILE A 51 1.81 -13.25 -6.78
N PRO A 52 1.70 -12.46 -7.87
CA PRO A 52 2.33 -12.79 -9.14
C PRO A 52 3.85 -12.66 -9.08
N GLU A 53 4.54 -13.45 -9.89
CA GLU A 53 6.01 -13.52 -9.88
C GLU A 53 6.70 -12.18 -10.10
N TRP A 54 6.11 -11.29 -10.90
CA TRP A 54 6.67 -9.96 -11.19
C TRP A 54 6.72 -9.05 -9.95
N LEU A 55 6.06 -9.40 -8.85
CA LEU A 55 6.18 -8.71 -7.56
C LEU A 55 7.25 -9.32 -6.64
N ASN A 56 7.80 -10.49 -6.94
CA ASN A 56 8.66 -11.23 -6.02
C ASN A 56 9.93 -10.46 -5.66
N ASP A 57 10.57 -9.81 -6.63
CA ASP A 57 11.82 -9.10 -6.38
C ASP A 57 11.60 -7.87 -5.50
N VAL A 58 10.62 -7.03 -5.85
CA VAL A 58 10.29 -5.85 -5.03
C VAL A 58 9.76 -6.25 -3.65
N LYS A 59 9.00 -7.35 -3.56
CA LYS A 59 8.54 -7.92 -2.29
C LYS A 59 9.73 -8.26 -1.40
N LYS A 60 10.71 -9.03 -1.90
CA LYS A 60 11.93 -9.39 -1.14
C LYS A 60 12.72 -8.16 -0.71
N GLN A 61 12.88 -7.18 -1.59
CA GLN A 61 13.55 -5.92 -1.24
C GLN A 61 12.81 -5.19 -0.10
N VAL A 62 11.48 -5.12 -0.16
CA VAL A 62 10.66 -4.51 0.88
C VAL A 62 10.76 -5.28 2.20
N GLU A 63 10.72 -6.61 2.18
CA GLU A 63 10.89 -7.45 3.37
C GLU A 63 12.20 -7.13 4.10
N ILE A 64 13.30 -7.09 3.35
CA ILE A 64 14.64 -6.81 3.89
C ILE A 64 14.71 -5.37 4.40
N ARG A 65 14.34 -4.38 3.57
CA ARG A 65 14.57 -2.96 3.88
C ARG A 65 13.59 -2.41 4.91
N ALA A 66 12.37 -2.92 4.96
CA ALA A 66 11.42 -2.60 6.01
C ALA A 66 11.55 -3.52 7.23
N ASN A 67 12.49 -4.49 7.22
CA ASN A 67 12.73 -5.44 8.31
C ASN A 67 11.44 -6.14 8.76
N PHE A 68 10.78 -6.84 7.83
CA PHE A 68 9.61 -7.67 8.12
C PHE A 68 10.02 -8.92 8.90
N GLU A 69 9.28 -9.25 9.96
CA GLU A 69 9.53 -10.45 10.77
C GLU A 69 9.11 -11.74 10.07
N ASN A 70 8.12 -11.66 9.19
CA ASN A 70 7.57 -12.78 8.43
C ASN A 70 7.46 -12.40 6.95
N SER A 71 7.44 -13.40 6.07
CA SER A 71 7.22 -13.19 4.64
C SER A 71 5.88 -12.50 4.40
N ILE A 72 5.89 -11.45 3.58
CA ILE A 72 4.70 -10.74 3.10
C ILE A 72 3.80 -11.75 2.38
N ASP A 73 2.55 -11.84 2.78
CA ASP A 73 1.56 -12.76 2.21
C ASP A 73 0.30 -12.03 1.73
N GLN A 74 0.30 -10.69 1.80
CA GLN A 74 -0.80 -9.86 1.32
C GLN A 74 -0.27 -8.57 0.67
N ILE A 75 -0.73 -8.30 -0.55
CA ILE A 75 -0.42 -7.07 -1.30
C ILE A 75 -1.72 -6.42 -1.79
N ILE A 76 -1.87 -5.12 -1.58
CA ILE A 76 -2.90 -4.31 -2.24
C ILE A 76 -2.24 -3.29 -3.15
N ILE A 77 -2.72 -3.18 -4.38
CA ILE A 77 -2.35 -2.10 -5.28
C ILE A 77 -3.53 -1.16 -5.43
N ASN A 78 -3.32 0.12 -5.19
CA ASN A 78 -4.33 1.16 -5.41
C ASN A 78 -3.84 2.13 -6.48
N ARG A 79 -4.70 2.45 -7.47
CA ARG A 79 -4.46 3.51 -8.45
C ARG A 79 -5.40 4.69 -8.19
N TYR A 80 -4.81 5.86 -8.05
CA TYR A 80 -5.48 7.12 -7.77
C TYR A 80 -5.38 8.06 -8.97
N LYS A 81 -6.51 8.69 -9.29
CA LYS A 81 -6.63 9.83 -10.21
C LYS A 81 -6.80 11.13 -9.43
N LYS A 82 -6.55 12.26 -10.08
CA LYS A 82 -6.75 13.59 -9.49
C LYS A 82 -8.15 13.71 -8.86
N GLY A 83 -8.18 14.22 -7.63
CA GLY A 83 -9.38 14.39 -6.81
C GLY A 83 -9.71 13.21 -5.90
N GLN A 84 -9.19 12.00 -6.19
CA GLN A 84 -9.45 10.82 -5.37
C GLN A 84 -8.66 10.84 -4.06
N SER A 85 -9.21 10.18 -3.05
CA SER A 85 -8.67 10.16 -1.69
C SER A 85 -8.92 8.82 -1.02
N ILE A 86 -8.25 8.65 0.12
CA ILE A 86 -8.60 7.66 1.13
C ILE A 86 -8.72 8.39 2.47
N SER A 87 -9.86 8.20 3.14
CA SER A 87 -10.18 8.86 4.41
C SER A 87 -9.21 8.45 5.52
N PRO A 88 -9.06 9.28 6.57
CA PRO A 88 -8.22 8.94 7.73
C PRO A 88 -8.60 7.59 8.35
N HIS A 89 -7.67 6.64 8.32
CA HIS A 89 -7.88 5.29 8.84
C HIS A 89 -6.60 4.69 9.41
N ILE A 90 -6.75 3.61 10.16
CA ILE A 90 -5.65 2.75 10.59
C ILE A 90 -5.92 1.40 9.91
N ASP A 91 -4.92 0.80 9.27
CA ASP A 91 -5.05 -0.56 8.74
C ASP A 91 -5.51 -1.51 9.86
N HIS A 92 -6.29 -2.54 9.52
CA HIS A 92 -6.91 -3.39 10.53
C HIS A 92 -5.88 -3.95 11.52
N LYS A 93 -6.00 -3.60 12.81
CA LYS A 93 -4.94 -3.82 13.82
C LYS A 93 -4.74 -5.30 14.16
N VAL A 94 -5.79 -6.10 13.98
CA VAL A 94 -5.82 -7.53 14.34
C VAL A 94 -5.47 -8.42 13.14
N LEU A 95 -5.83 -8.01 11.92
CA LEU A 95 -5.71 -8.87 10.74
C LEU A 95 -4.33 -8.77 10.09
N PHE A 96 -3.69 -7.60 10.19
CA PHE A 96 -2.38 -7.37 9.61
C PHE A 96 -1.30 -7.24 10.68
N GLY A 97 -0.09 -7.68 10.34
CA GLY A 97 1.06 -7.65 11.25
C GLY A 97 1.56 -6.25 11.61
N SER A 98 2.68 -6.25 12.34
CA SER A 98 3.31 -5.08 12.97
C SER A 98 3.97 -4.09 12.03
N THR A 99 4.24 -4.53 10.79
CA THR A 99 4.88 -3.72 9.76
C THR A 99 3.97 -3.57 8.56
N ILE A 100 3.81 -2.34 8.10
CA ILE A 100 3.18 -2.03 6.81
C ILE A 100 4.15 -1.19 6.00
N ALA A 101 4.38 -1.60 4.75
CA ALA A 101 5.21 -0.85 3.84
C ALA A 101 4.41 -0.48 2.58
N THR A 102 4.58 0.73 2.07
CA THR A 102 3.90 1.20 0.86
C THR A 102 4.91 1.83 -0.09
N LEU A 103 5.04 1.22 -1.27
CA LEU A 103 5.81 1.74 -2.39
C LEU A 103 4.92 2.67 -3.23
N SER A 104 5.38 3.89 -3.50
CA SER A 104 4.69 4.87 -4.34
C SER A 104 5.32 4.93 -5.72
N LEU A 105 4.50 4.89 -6.77
CA LEU A 105 4.87 5.06 -8.16
C LEU A 105 4.04 6.19 -8.80
N GLY A 106 4.66 6.97 -9.68
CA GLY A 106 4.01 8.05 -10.43
C GLY A 106 3.91 9.34 -9.62
N ALA A 107 2.74 9.98 -9.67
CA ALA A 107 2.54 11.29 -9.06
C ALA A 107 2.81 11.29 -7.55
N GLU A 108 3.58 12.27 -7.09
CA GLU A 108 3.85 12.46 -5.67
C GLU A 108 2.60 12.89 -4.90
N VAL A 109 2.55 12.53 -3.62
CA VAL A 109 1.47 12.96 -2.72
C VAL A 109 1.99 13.15 -1.30
N ASN A 110 1.32 14.02 -0.55
CA ASN A 110 1.49 14.11 0.89
C ASN A 110 0.53 13.14 1.57
N ILE A 111 1.09 12.22 2.37
CA ILE A 111 0.34 11.34 3.25
C ILE A 111 0.23 12.03 4.61
N LEU A 112 -1.01 12.30 5.03
CA LEU A 112 -1.32 12.97 6.27
C LEU A 112 -1.52 11.94 7.38
N PHE A 113 -0.70 12.03 8.42
CA PHE A 113 -0.76 11.26 9.65
C PHE A 113 -1.39 12.10 10.77
N GLN A 114 -2.38 11.55 11.46
CA GLN A 114 -3.12 12.24 12.52
C GLN A 114 -3.22 11.38 13.80
N TYR A 115 -2.92 11.99 14.94
CA TYR A 115 -3.10 11.40 16.27
C TYR A 115 -3.61 12.46 17.24
N GLY A 116 -4.87 12.33 17.66
CA GLY A 116 -5.56 13.38 18.41
C GLY A 116 -5.61 14.69 17.62
N SER A 117 -5.10 15.77 18.22
CA SER A 117 -4.95 17.09 17.58
C SER A 117 -3.65 17.24 16.78
N ILE A 118 -2.73 16.27 16.87
CA ILE A 118 -1.42 16.34 16.22
C ILE A 118 -1.55 15.83 14.78
N SER A 119 -0.98 16.57 13.84
CA SER A 119 -0.94 16.23 12.43
C SER A 119 0.48 16.32 11.89
N LYS A 120 0.89 15.34 11.08
CA LYS A 120 2.18 15.28 10.40
C LYS A 120 1.97 14.92 8.94
N SER A 121 2.62 15.65 8.04
CA SER A 121 2.57 15.37 6.60
C SER A 121 3.88 14.75 6.15
N ILE A 122 3.81 13.57 5.53
CA ILE A 122 4.96 12.89 4.94
C ILE A 122 4.82 12.92 3.41
N ASN A 123 5.78 13.54 2.73
CA ASN A 123 5.85 13.49 1.27
C ASN A 123 6.24 12.08 0.82
N ALA A 124 5.45 11.51 -0.08
CA ALA A 124 5.67 10.24 -0.74
C ALA A 124 5.93 10.53 -2.23
N PRO A 125 7.20 10.78 -2.62
CA PRO A 125 7.56 11.02 -4.00
C PRO A 125 7.51 9.72 -4.80
N ASP A 126 7.73 9.84 -6.10
CA ASP A 126 7.90 8.70 -6.99
C ASP A 126 9.04 7.76 -6.51
N CYS A 127 8.90 6.47 -6.81
CA CYS A 127 9.82 5.40 -6.43
C CYS A 127 10.19 5.40 -4.93
N SER A 128 9.29 5.80 -4.03
CA SER A 128 9.58 5.89 -2.60
C SER A 128 8.88 4.83 -1.76
N LEU A 129 9.55 4.36 -0.71
CA LEU A 129 8.99 3.43 0.27
C LEU A 129 8.66 4.15 1.59
N LEU A 130 7.40 4.11 2.00
CA LEU A 130 6.96 4.50 3.33
C LEU A 130 6.80 3.25 4.19
N VAL A 131 7.38 3.24 5.39
CA VAL A 131 7.28 2.12 6.34
C VAL A 131 6.62 2.61 7.62
N MET A 132 5.57 1.93 8.06
CA MET A 132 4.86 2.18 9.30
C MET A 132 5.10 1.03 10.27
N LYS A 133 5.59 1.36 11.48
CA LYS A 133 5.80 0.47 12.62
C LYS A 133 5.42 1.18 13.93
N GLY A 134 5.19 0.40 14.98
CA GLY A 134 4.85 0.94 16.32
C GLY A 134 3.69 1.92 16.26
N ASP A 135 3.83 3.09 16.89
CA ASP A 135 2.77 4.10 16.96
C ASP A 135 2.22 4.48 15.58
N SER A 136 3.08 4.70 14.58
CA SER A 136 2.65 5.08 13.22
C SER A 136 1.73 4.03 12.57
N ARG A 137 1.90 2.76 12.95
CA ARG A 137 1.07 1.64 12.49
C ARG A 137 -0.23 1.50 13.28
N TYR A 138 -0.19 1.72 14.59
CA TYR A 138 -1.28 1.33 15.50
C TYR A 138 -2.11 2.47 16.08
N LEU A 139 -1.57 3.69 16.13
CA LEU A 139 -2.19 4.84 16.80
C LEU A 139 -2.53 5.96 15.82
N TRP A 140 -1.71 6.15 14.78
CA TRP A 140 -1.87 7.26 13.84
C TRP A 140 -2.77 6.87 12.68
N LYS A 141 -3.84 7.65 12.46
CA LYS A 141 -4.63 7.55 11.23
C LYS A 141 -3.83 8.13 10.09
N HIS A 142 -3.84 7.47 8.93
CA HIS A 142 -3.24 7.99 7.72
C HIS A 142 -4.29 8.20 6.63
N SER A 143 -4.07 9.20 5.79
CA SER A 143 -4.93 9.56 4.67
C SER A 143 -4.12 10.23 3.56
N LEU A 144 -4.70 10.31 2.37
CA LEU A 144 -4.18 11.14 1.30
C LEU A 144 -5.32 11.62 0.41
N LYS A 145 -5.07 12.72 -0.31
CA LYS A 145 -5.86 13.19 -1.43
C LYS A 145 -4.92 13.57 -2.56
N LEU A 146 -5.10 12.97 -3.73
CA LEU A 146 -4.27 13.29 -4.90
C LEU A 146 -4.80 14.55 -5.56
N ASN A 147 -4.18 15.70 -5.30
CA ASN A 147 -4.58 16.98 -5.89
C ASN A 147 -3.79 17.36 -7.15
N THR A 148 -2.65 16.71 -7.38
CA THR A 148 -1.77 16.93 -8.52
C THR A 148 -2.33 16.26 -9.79
N VAL A 149 -1.89 16.76 -10.95
CA VAL A 149 -2.17 16.12 -12.23
C VAL A 149 -1.21 14.94 -12.40
N GLY A 150 -1.73 13.81 -12.87
CA GLY A 150 -0.98 12.56 -13.03
C GLY A 150 -1.66 11.39 -12.35
N GLU A 151 -1.21 10.19 -12.65
CA GLU A 151 -1.65 8.97 -11.97
C GLU A 151 -0.66 8.61 -10.86
N ARG A 152 -1.20 8.18 -9.73
CA ARG A 152 -0.41 7.62 -8.64
C ARG A 152 -0.82 6.18 -8.40
N VAL A 153 0.16 5.30 -8.31
CA VAL A 153 -0.03 3.92 -7.84
C VAL A 153 0.64 3.76 -6.48
N SER A 154 -0.04 3.11 -5.54
CA SER A 154 0.59 2.62 -4.31
C SER A 154 0.47 1.10 -4.20
N ILE A 155 1.59 0.45 -3.92
CA ILE A 155 1.69 -0.98 -3.64
C ILE A 155 1.94 -1.12 -2.14
N THR A 156 0.94 -1.61 -1.41
CA THR A 156 0.99 -1.80 0.05
C THR A 156 1.23 -3.27 0.36
N PHE A 157 2.30 -3.54 1.11
CA PHE A 157 2.75 -4.87 1.50
C PHE A 157 2.51 -5.10 2.99
N ARG A 158 1.95 -6.26 3.33
CA ARG A 158 1.54 -6.63 4.69
C ARG A 158 1.75 -8.12 4.93
N THR A 159 1.85 -8.48 6.20
CA THR A 159 1.68 -9.87 6.67
C THR A 159 0.28 -10.02 7.27
N ILE A 160 -0.30 -11.21 7.15
CA ILE A 160 -1.57 -11.59 7.76
C ILE A 160 -1.31 -12.30 9.08
N ASN A 161 -2.02 -11.89 10.13
CA ASN A 161 -1.98 -12.61 11.40
C ASN A 161 -2.89 -13.85 11.28
N LYS A 162 -2.28 -15.03 11.21
CA LYS A 162 -2.98 -16.31 11.02
C LYS A 162 -3.65 -16.87 12.29
N SER A 163 -3.61 -16.12 13.38
CA SER A 163 -4.11 -16.53 14.70
C SER A 163 -5.54 -16.05 14.99
N VAL A 164 -6.34 -15.77 13.94
CA VAL A 164 -7.70 -15.22 14.03
C VAL A 164 -8.66 -16.11 13.24
#